data_AF-A0A965PKI4-F1
#
_entry.id   AF-A0A965PKI4-F1
#
_cell.length_a   1.000
_cell.length_b   1.000
_cell.length_c   1.000
_cell.angle_alpha   90.00
_cell.angle_beta   90.00
_cell.angle_gamma   90.00
#
_symmetry.space_group_name_H-M   'P 1'
#
loop_
_entity.id
_entity.type
_entity.pdbx_description
1 polymer ?
#
loop_
_entity_poly.entity_id
_entity_poly.type
_entity_poly.pdbx_seq_one_letter_code
_entity_poly.pdbx_strand_id
1 'polypeptide(L)' 'MLPAARATAAASAQGTPPLVETIRSTIAQATTVKKLGAITDRLDALVSEGKIDGNVWSTLTDEVNARHDEIEPAAVSDK' A
#
# COMPACT_ATOMS: atom_id res chain seq x y z
N MET A 1 41.24 -23.69 6.07
CA MET A 1 39.97 -24.18 6.63
C MET A 1 38.84 -23.26 6.16
N LEU A 2 38.03 -23.70 5.20
CA LEU A 2 36.64 -23.21 4.95
C LEU A 2 35.70 -24.23 5.64
N PRO A 3 34.44 -23.94 6.04
CA PRO A 3 33.47 -22.95 5.52
C PRO A 3 32.84 -22.09 6.67
N ALA A 4 32.05 -21.03 6.46
CA ALA A 4 30.66 -21.09 6.02
C ALA A 4 30.15 -19.67 5.72
N ALA A 5 29.70 -19.50 4.48
CA ALA A 5 28.67 -18.54 4.17
C ALA A 5 27.47 -18.78 5.10
N ARG A 6 27.18 -17.82 5.97
CA ARG A 6 25.79 -17.62 6.38
C ARG A 6 25.33 -16.33 5.72
N ALA A 7 25.00 -16.51 4.44
CA ALA A 7 23.92 -15.75 3.85
C ALA A 7 22.75 -15.84 4.83
N THR A 8 22.55 -14.81 5.64
CA THR A 8 21.23 -14.59 6.21
C THR A 8 20.37 -14.16 5.03
N ALA A 9 19.87 -15.18 4.34
CA ALA A 9 18.61 -15.11 3.66
C ALA A 9 17.55 -14.73 4.71
N ALA A 10 17.42 -13.43 4.98
CA ALA A 10 16.13 -12.84 5.25
C ALA A 10 15.52 -12.55 3.87
N ALA A 11 15.26 -13.63 3.15
CA ALA A 11 14.33 -13.61 2.05
C ALA A 11 12.94 -13.40 2.67
N SER A 12 12.21 -12.45 2.08
CA SER A 12 10.74 -12.34 2.10
C SER A 12 10.14 -11.62 3.31
N ALA A 13 9.73 -10.34 3.13
CA ALA A 13 8.53 -9.72 3.74
C ALA A 13 8.48 -8.18 3.60
N GLN A 14 9.56 -7.51 3.17
CA GLN A 14 9.47 -6.09 2.81
C GLN A 14 9.11 -6.01 1.34
N GLY A 15 7.80 -5.91 1.04
CA GLY A 15 7.33 -5.49 -0.28
C GLY A 15 8.24 -4.37 -0.77
N THR A 16 8.75 -4.51 -1.99
CA THR A 16 9.88 -3.73 -2.53
C THR A 16 9.81 -2.29 -2.01
N PRO A 17 10.70 -1.83 -1.11
CA PRO A 17 10.58 -0.52 -0.45
C PRO A 17 10.19 0.64 -1.38
N PRO A 18 10.74 0.76 -2.62
CA PRO A 18 10.30 1.80 -3.56
C PRO A 18 8.85 1.65 -4.04
N LEU A 19 8.30 0.44 -4.14
CA LEU A 19 6.92 0.20 -4.58
C LEU A 19 5.93 0.74 -3.54
N VAL A 20 6.14 0.41 -2.26
CA VAL A 20 5.28 0.86 -1.17
C VAL A 20 5.31 2.38 -1.07
N GLU A 21 6.49 3.01 -1.07
CA GLU A 21 6.61 4.48 -1.06
C GLU A 21 5.97 5.15 -2.29
N THR A 22 6.07 4.52 -3.48
CA THR A 22 5.41 5.00 -4.69
C THR A 22 3.89 4.95 -4.55
N ILE A 23 3.35 3.86 -4.00
CA ILE A 23 1.91 3.73 -3.78
C ILE A 23 1.44 4.78 -2.77
N ARG A 24 2.14 4.95 -1.64
CA ARG A 24 1.84 5.99 -0.64
C ARG A 24 1.84 7.39 -1.24
N SER A 25 2.84 7.71 -2.05
CA SER A 25 2.90 8.97 -2.78
C SER A 25 1.75 9.13 -3.77
N THR A 26 1.30 8.04 -4.38
CA THR A 26 0.15 8.03 -5.31
C THR A 26 -1.17 8.24 -4.56
N ILE A 27 -1.31 7.63 -3.38
CA ILE A 27 -2.45 7.83 -2.46
C ILE A 27 -2.51 9.31 -2.06
N ALA A 28 -1.41 9.87 -1.55
CA ALA A 28 -1.34 11.27 -1.13
C ALA A 28 -1.66 12.26 -2.28
N GLN A 29 -1.26 11.93 -3.51
CA GLN A 29 -1.56 12.74 -4.70
C GLN A 29 -2.95 12.47 -5.31
N ALA A 30 -3.70 11.50 -4.81
CA ALA A 30 -5.06 11.28 -5.26
C ALA A 30 -5.91 12.49 -4.85
N THR A 31 -6.67 13.01 -5.82
CA THR A 31 -7.59 14.15 -5.66
C THR A 31 -9.04 13.75 -5.91
N THR A 32 -9.29 12.50 -6.29
CA THR A 32 -10.63 11.97 -6.54
C THR A 32 -10.78 10.56 -6.00
N VAL A 33 -11.98 10.23 -5.52
CA VAL A 33 -12.35 8.89 -5.05
C VAL A 33 -12.16 7.81 -6.12
N LYS A 34 -12.35 8.17 -7.41
CA LYS A 34 -12.10 7.27 -8.55
C LYS A 34 -10.63 6.85 -8.66
N LYS A 35 -9.70 7.78 -8.43
CA LYS A 35 -8.26 7.46 -8.41
C LYS A 35 -7.92 6.55 -7.22
N LEU A 36 -8.51 6.80 -6.06
CA LEU A 36 -8.34 5.95 -4.89
C LEU A 36 -8.83 4.51 -5.14
N GLY A 37 -10.01 4.34 -5.75
CA GLY A 37 -10.51 3.02 -6.12
C GLY A 37 -9.58 2.25 -7.07
N ALA A 38 -8.96 2.95 -8.03
CA ALA A 38 -7.95 2.34 -8.92
C ALA A 38 -6.65 1.96 -8.17
N ILE A 39 -6.28 2.69 -7.12
CA ILE A 39 -5.15 2.33 -6.26
C ILE A 39 -5.46 1.08 -5.45
N THR A 40 -6.67 0.97 -4.89
CA THR A 40 -7.12 -0.23 -4.16
C THR A 40 -7.15 -1.46 -5.06
N ASP A 41 -7.67 -1.34 -6.28
CA ASP A 41 -7.65 -2.43 -7.27
C ASP A 41 -6.20 -2.87 -7.59
N ARG A 42 -5.30 -1.90 -7.73
CA ARG A 42 -3.87 -2.20 -7.94
C ARG A 42 -3.23 -2.86 -6.72
N LEU A 43 -3.61 -2.46 -5.50
CA LEU A 43 -3.15 -3.09 -4.26
C LEU A 43 -3.59 -4.55 -4.18
N ASP A 44 -4.84 -4.85 -4.56
CA ASP A 44 -5.39 -6.21 -4.61
C ASP A 44 -4.62 -7.11 -5.60
N ALA A 45 -4.32 -6.57 -6.79
CA ALA A 45 -3.47 -7.25 -7.76
C ALA A 45 -2.06 -7.52 -7.18
N LEU A 46 -1.44 -6.52 -6.53
CA LEU A 46 -0.09 -6.66 -5.98
C LEU A 46 -0.01 -7.69 -4.84
N VAL A 47 -1.03 -7.79 -3.97
CA VAL A 47 -1.05 -8.81 -2.92
C VAL A 47 -1.31 -10.20 -3.51
N SER A 48 -2.21 -10.30 -4.51
CA SER A 48 -2.46 -11.55 -5.24
C SER A 48 -1.23 -12.04 -6.02
N GLU A 49 -0.44 -11.12 -6.59
CA GLU A 49 0.83 -11.39 -7.25
C GLU A 49 1.99 -11.71 -6.26
N GLY A 50 1.76 -11.58 -4.95
CA GLY A 50 2.79 -11.75 -3.91
C GLY A 50 3.88 -10.67 -3.91
N LYS A 51 3.60 -9.49 -4.49
CA LYS A 51 4.51 -8.34 -4.56
C LYS A 51 4.55 -7.56 -3.25
N ILE A 52 3.44 -7.56 -2.53
CA ILE A 52 3.29 -6.96 -1.20
C ILE A 52 2.71 -7.99 -0.24
N ASP A 53 3.02 -7.82 1.04
CA ASP A 53 2.51 -8.67 2.11
C ASP A 53 1.12 -8.21 2.55
N GLY A 54 0.33 -9.08 3.17
CA GLY A 54 -1.03 -8.74 3.63
C GLY A 54 -1.05 -7.60 4.65
N ASN A 55 -0.01 -7.50 5.47
CA ASN A 55 0.16 -6.37 6.41
C ASN A 55 0.38 -5.05 5.67
N VAL A 56 1.18 -5.05 4.59
CA VAL A 56 1.44 -3.86 3.77
C VAL A 56 0.18 -3.44 3.02
N TRP A 57 -0.56 -4.40 2.47
CA TRP A 57 -1.86 -4.16 1.84
C TRP A 57 -2.84 -3.51 2.81
N SER A 58 -2.92 -4.00 4.06
CA SER A 58 -3.81 -3.45 5.07
C SER A 58 -3.43 -2.00 5.42
N THR A 59 -2.14 -1.70 5.63
CA THR A 59 -1.68 -0.33 5.90
C THR A 59 -1.99 0.62 4.75
N LEU A 60 -1.73 0.23 3.50
CA LEU A 60 -1.98 1.08 2.33
C LEU A 60 -3.47 1.30 2.10
N THR A 61 -4.30 0.29 2.38
CA THR A 61 -5.77 0.41 2.29
C THR A 61 -6.32 1.37 3.36
N ASP A 62 -5.76 1.37 4.56
CA ASP A 62 -6.08 2.35 5.60
C ASP A 62 -5.73 3.78 5.15
N GLU A 63 -4.54 3.99 4.58
CA GLU A 63 -4.14 5.27 4.01
C GLU A 63 -5.05 5.72 2.85
N VAL A 64 -5.50 4.78 2.00
CA VAL A 64 -6.47 5.05 0.94
C VAL A 64 -7.81 5.53 1.53
N ASN A 65 -8.32 4.83 2.56
CA ASN A 65 -9.58 5.21 3.20
C ASN A 65 -9.48 6.56 3.89
N ALA A 66 -8.38 6.84 4.60
CA ALA A 66 -8.14 8.15 5.18
C ALA A 66 -8.16 9.25 4.11
N ARG A 67 -7.50 9.00 2.97
CA ARG A 67 -7.51 9.94 1.85
C ARG A 67 -8.89 10.07 1.20
N HIS A 68 -9.67 9.00 1.17
CA HIS A 68 -11.03 9.01 0.65
C HIS A 68 -11.91 9.96 1.48
N ASP A 69 -11.80 9.88 2.81
CA ASP A 69 -12.49 10.75 3.75
C ASP A 69 -12.05 12.22 3.59
N GLU A 70 -10.77 12.49 3.32
CA GLU A 70 -10.31 13.85 3.03
C GLU A 70 -10.87 14.44 1.73
N ILE A 71 -11.04 13.60 0.69
CA ILE A 71 -11.50 14.03 -0.65
C ILE A 71 -13.02 14.18 -0.69
N GLU A 72 -13.72 13.23 -0.11
CA GLU A 72 -15.17 13.26 0.07
C GLU A 72 -15.43 13.29 1.56
N PRO A 73 -15.28 14.47 2.22
CA PRO A 73 -15.65 14.60 3.61
C PRO A 73 -17.11 14.22 3.67
N ALA A 74 -17.41 13.09 4.32
CA ALA A 74 -18.75 12.58 4.50
C ALA A 74 -19.57 13.78 4.95
N ALA A 75 -20.45 14.25 4.04
CA ALA A 75 -21.10 15.53 4.18
C ALA A 75 -21.58 15.63 5.62
N VAL A 76 -20.96 16.52 6.39
CA VAL A 76 -21.44 16.88 7.71
C VAL A 76 -22.85 17.35 7.45
N SER A 77 -23.79 16.43 7.66
CA SER A 77 -25.22 16.69 7.70
C SER A 77 -25.42 17.48 8.97
N ASP A 78 -24.97 18.74 8.95
CA ASP A 78 -25.37 19.73 9.91
C ASP A 78 -26.75 20.19 9.45
N LYS A 79 -27.76 19.54 10.01
CA LYS A 79 -29.17 19.89 9.88
C LYS A 79 -29.64 20.48 11.20
#